data_AF-A0A915DR92-F1
#
_entry.id   AF-A0A915DR92-F1
#
_cell.length_a   1.000
_cell.length_b   1.000
_cell.length_c   1.000
_cell.angle_alpha   90.00
_cell.angle_beta   90.00
_cell.angle_gamma   90.00
#
_symmetry.space_group_name_H-M   'P 1'
#
loop_
_entity.id
_entity.type
_entity.pdbx_description
1 polymer ?
#
loop_
_entity_poly.entity_id
_entity_poly.type
_entity_poly.pdbx_seq_one_letter_code
_entity_poly.pdbx_strand_id
1 'polypeptide(L)'
;MDAENRQIRVVFGRNPPDAFDTCREFPTLTPSIDCPFPGWMAEIVKMLADYLKLEIIPVVLDDNIGDINWGYNDNGSWTGVLGMIKAGEADTM
;
A
#
# COMPACT_ATOMS: atom_id res chain seq x y z
N MET A 1 -21.98 2.18 13.76
CA MET A 1 -20.90 1.94 12.79
C MET A 1 -20.18 0.70 13.27
N ASP A 2 -20.40 -0.38 12.53
CA ASP A 2 -20.35 -1.75 13.02
C ASP A 2 -18.93 -2.26 13.29
N ALA A 3 -18.81 -3.15 14.27
CA ALA A 3 -17.55 -3.65 14.83
C ALA A 3 -16.85 -4.74 13.98
N GLU A 4 -17.13 -4.84 12.68
CA GLU A 4 -16.88 -6.09 11.92
C GLU A 4 -15.95 -6.04 10.71
N ASN A 5 -15.29 -4.92 10.39
CA ASN A 5 -14.22 -4.97 9.38
C ASN A 5 -12.88 -4.49 9.94
N ARG A 6 -12.12 -5.42 10.51
CA ARG A 6 -10.74 -5.18 10.98
C ARG A 6 -9.73 -5.24 9.85
N GLN A 7 -10.14 -5.13 8.60
CA GLN A 7 -9.25 -5.19 7.44
C GLN A 7 -9.14 -3.82 6.77
N ILE A 8 -7.95 -3.50 6.27
CA ILE A 8 -7.69 -2.31 5.46
C ILE A 8 -6.91 -2.73 4.21
N ARG A 9 -7.42 -2.39 3.04
CA ARG A 9 -6.76 -2.66 1.75
C ARG A 9 -5.84 -1.50 1.44
N VAL A 10 -4.54 -1.78 1.37
CA VAL A 10 -3.53 -0.75 1.16
C VAL A 10 -2.80 -1.02 -0.14
N VAL A 11 -2.74 -0.01 -1.01
CA VAL A 11 -1.99 -0.09 -2.26
C VAL A 11 -0.50 0.01 -1.99
N PHE A 12 0.29 -0.90 -2.58
CA PHE A 12 1.75 -0.86 -2.53
C PHE A 12 2.31 -0.83 -3.96
N GLY A 13 2.99 0.27 -4.29
CA GLY A 13 3.81 0.39 -5.50
C GLY A 13 5.29 0.30 -5.16
N ARG A 14 6.12 -0.14 -6.12
CA ARG A 14 7.56 -0.24 -5.92
C ARG A 14 8.17 1.16 -6.01
N ASN A 15 8.21 1.88 -4.89
CA ASN A 15 8.63 3.29 -4.87
C ASN A 15 9.59 3.57 -3.72
N PRO A 16 10.88 3.25 -3.86
CA PRO A 16 11.88 3.66 -2.90
C PRO A 16 11.91 5.19 -2.72
N PRO A 17 12.02 5.71 -1.48
CA PRO A 17 12.27 4.98 -0.22
C PRO A 17 11.00 4.54 0.55
N ASP A 18 9.82 4.73 -0.02
CA ASP A 18 8.53 4.47 0.64
C ASP A 18 8.28 2.97 0.82
N ALA A 19 8.53 2.19 -0.23
CA ALA A 19 8.46 0.74 -0.24
C ALA A 19 9.53 0.15 -1.17
N PHE A 20 10.43 -0.66 -0.62
CA PHE A 20 11.46 -1.39 -1.36
C PHE A 20 10.95 -2.76 -1.77
N ASP A 21 11.29 -3.18 -2.98
CA ASP A 21 10.99 -4.50 -3.55
C ASP A 21 12.18 -5.47 -3.47
N THR A 22 13.27 -5.06 -2.81
CA THR A 22 14.51 -5.84 -2.67
C THR A 22 14.41 -6.94 -1.62
N CYS A 23 13.32 -6.98 -0.84
CA CYS A 23 13.05 -8.03 0.13
C CYS A 23 12.48 -9.27 -0.55
N ARG A 24 12.58 -10.44 0.12
CA ARG A 24 12.17 -11.73 -0.47
C ARG A 24 10.70 -11.75 -0.92
N GLU A 25 9.85 -11.02 -0.20
CA GLU A 25 8.43 -10.87 -0.48
C GLU A 25 8.08 -9.38 -0.54
N PHE A 26 7.14 -9.02 -1.41
CA PHE A 26 6.66 -7.65 -1.54
C PHE A 26 5.12 -7.61 -1.40
N PRO A 27 4.58 -6.71 -0.58
CA PRO A 27 5.29 -5.82 0.35
C PRO A 27 5.80 -6.59 1.58
N THR A 28 7.02 -6.31 2.02
CA THR A 28 7.42 -6.64 3.39
C THR A 28 7.01 -5.48 4.29
N LEU A 29 6.34 -5.76 5.42
CA LEU A 29 5.81 -4.73 6.31
C LEU A 29 6.53 -4.65 7.66
N THR A 30 7.31 -5.68 8.00
CA THR A 30 7.99 -5.78 9.28
C THR A 30 9.46 -6.04 9.03
N PRO A 31 10.37 -5.19 9.53
CA PRO A 31 11.80 -5.40 9.40
C PRO A 31 12.22 -6.76 9.98
N SER A 32 13.17 -7.40 9.31
CA SER A 32 13.77 -8.66 9.74
C SER A 32 15.27 -8.65 9.44
N ILE A 33 15.99 -9.69 9.85
CA ILE A 33 17.42 -9.84 9.52
C ILE A 33 17.63 -9.90 8.00
N ASP A 34 16.70 -10.53 7.27
CA ASP A 34 16.77 -10.70 5.82
C ASP A 34 16.23 -9.48 5.04
N CYS A 35 15.48 -8.61 5.71
CA CYS A 35 14.91 -7.37 5.15
C CYS A 35 14.94 -6.29 6.25
N PRO A 36 16.10 -5.67 6.52
CA PRO A 36 16.25 -4.74 7.64
C PRO A 36 15.53 -3.40 7.40
N PHE A 37 15.19 -3.10 6.14
CA PHE A 37 14.54 -1.85 5.77
C PHE A 37 13.58 -2.06 4.59
N PRO A 38 12.32 -2.45 4.85
CA PRO A 38 11.31 -2.62 3.80
C PRO A 38 10.82 -1.29 3.19
N GLY A 39 11.04 -0.15 3.86
CA GLY A 39 10.66 1.18 3.39
C GLY A 39 9.91 1.98 4.45
N TRP A 40 10.02 3.31 4.38
CA TRP A 40 9.45 4.19 5.41
C TRP A 40 7.94 4.05 5.53
N MET A 41 7.24 4.07 4.40
CA MET A 41 5.78 4.02 4.41
C MET A 41 5.28 2.61 4.71
N ALA A 42 5.99 1.56 4.26
CA ALA A 42 5.69 0.18 4.63
C ALA A 42 5.70 -0.04 6.15
N GLU A 43 6.71 0.49 6.86
CA GLU A 43 6.80 0.40 8.32
C GLU A 43 5.76 1.28 9.03
N ILE A 44 5.54 2.51 8.57
CA ILE A 44 4.57 3.44 9.18
C ILE A 44 3.14 2.89 9.07
N VAL A 45 2.74 2.40 7.89
CA VAL A 45 1.39 1.84 7.70
C VAL A 45 1.20 0.62 8.59
N LYS A 46 2.21 -0.26 8.69
CA LYS A 46 2.17 -1.40 9.60
C LYS A 46 2.01 -0.98 11.06
N MET A 47 2.78 0.01 11.50
CA MET A 47 2.69 0.55 12.86
C MET A 47 1.29 1.09 13.17
N LEU A 48 0.70 1.84 12.23
CA LEU A 48 -0.66 2.38 12.37
C LEU A 48 -1.71 1.27 12.41
N ALA A 49 -1.61 0.28 11.52
CA ALA A 49 -2.51 -0.87 11.50
C ALA A 49 -2.44 -1.66 12.82
N ASP A 50 -1.24 -1.90 13.35
CA ASP A 50 -1.06 -2.59 14.63
C ASP A 50 -1.61 -1.82 15.83
N TYR A 51 -1.50 -0.50 15.81
CA TYR A 51 -2.10 0.37 16.82
C TYR A 51 -3.62 0.29 16.77
N LEU A 52 -4.20 0.37 15.56
CA LEU A 52 -5.63 0.34 15.31
C LEU A 52 -6.26 -1.07 15.33
N LYS A 53 -5.43 -2.11 15.47
CA LYS A 53 -5.85 -3.53 15.39
C LYS A 53 -6.50 -3.88 14.06
N LEU A 54 -5.92 -3.37 12.98
CA LEU A 54 -6.26 -3.65 11.59
C LEU A 54 -5.30 -4.67 10.97
N GLU A 55 -5.83 -5.56 10.16
CA GLU A 55 -5.12 -6.44 9.24
C GLU A 55 -4.98 -5.73 7.90
N ILE A 56 -3.75 -5.63 7.40
CA ILE A 56 -3.48 -5.05 6.08
C ILE A 56 -3.67 -6.13 5.01
N ILE A 57 -4.52 -5.84 4.04
CA ILE A 57 -4.66 -6.61 2.81
C ILE A 57 -3.90 -5.86 1.71
N PRO A 58 -2.72 -6.34 1.28
CA PRO A 58 -1.91 -5.60 0.31
C PRO A 58 -2.52 -5.69 -1.10
N VAL A 59 -2.61 -4.55 -1.77
CA VAL A 59 -2.96 -4.43 -3.19
C VAL A 59 -1.71 -3.99 -3.94
N VAL A 60 -1.04 -4.95 -4.59
CA VAL A 60 0.26 -4.69 -5.23
C VAL A 60 0.06 -4.13 -6.65
N LEU A 61 0.69 -3.00 -6.94
CA LEU A 61 0.72 -2.44 -8.29
C LEU A 61 1.71 -3.22 -9.17
N ASP A 62 1.31 -3.41 -10.42
CA ASP A 62 2.19 -3.93 -11.47
C ASP A 62 2.81 -2.76 -12.25
N ASP A 63 3.71 -2.06 -11.58
CA ASP A 63 4.38 -0.85 -12.07
C ASP A 63 5.90 -1.00 -12.12
N ASN A 64 6.53 -0.11 -12.91
CA ASN A 64 7.98 0.05 -12.87
C ASN A 64 8.39 0.80 -11.60
N ILE A 65 9.57 0.49 -11.08
CA ILE A 65 10.09 1.13 -9.87
C ILE A 65 10.15 2.66 -10.05
N GLY A 66 9.46 3.40 -9.19
CA GLY A 66 9.41 4.86 -9.21
C GLY A 66 8.48 5.50 -10.24
N ASP A 67 7.75 4.69 -11.02
CA ASP A 67 6.82 5.15 -12.06
C ASP A 67 5.37 4.75 -11.72
N ILE A 68 4.94 5.10 -10.50
CA ILE A 68 3.56 4.85 -10.06
C ILE A 68 2.62 5.78 -10.83
N ASN A 69 1.60 5.19 -11.47
CA ASN A 69 0.44 5.96 -11.93
C ASN A 69 -0.45 6.33 -10.73
N TRP A 70 -0.16 7.46 -10.08
CA TRP A 70 -0.95 8.00 -8.98
C TRP A 70 -2.40 8.28 -9.38
N GLY A 71 -2.61 8.56 -10.67
CA GLY A 71 -3.92 8.86 -11.23
C GLY A 71 -4.07 10.31 -11.65
N TYR A 72 -4.83 10.50 -12.72
CA TYR A 72 -5.29 11.80 -13.19
C TYR A 72 -6.78 11.73 -13.49
N ASN A 73 -7.45 12.88 -13.51
CA ASN A 73 -8.86 12.95 -13.88
C ASN A 73 -8.98 13.07 -15.40
N ASP A 74 -9.60 12.08 -16.03
CA ASP A 74 -9.99 12.10 -17.43
C ASP A 74 -11.52 12.11 -17.51
N ASN A 75 -12.08 13.27 -17.87
CA ASN A 75 -13.52 13.45 -18.10
C ASN A 75 -14.41 12.90 -16.97
N GLY A 76 -14.03 13.14 -15.71
CA GLY A 76 -14.80 12.70 -14.53
C GLY A 76 -14.46 11.29 -14.02
N SER A 77 -13.65 10.54 -14.77
CA SER A 77 -13.07 9.27 -14.33
C SER A 77 -11.67 9.50 -13.75
N TRP A 78 -11.33 8.82 -12.65
CA TRP A 78 -9.97 8.83 -12.10
C TRP A 78 -9.24 7.57 -12.56
N THR A 79 -8.01 7.73 -13.03
CA THR A 79 -7.12 6.62 -13.38
C THR A 79 -6.21 6.25 -12.20
N GLY A 80 -5.40 5.19 -12.36
CA GLY A 80 -4.34 4.86 -11.41
C GLY A 80 -4.84 4.58 -9.99
N VAL A 81 -3.99 4.85 -9.00
CA VAL A 81 -4.28 4.64 -7.57
C VAL A 81 -5.55 5.37 -7.13
N LEU A 82 -5.73 6.64 -7.52
CA LEU A 82 -6.93 7.40 -7.18
C LEU A 82 -8.21 6.78 -7.78
N GLY A 83 -8.10 6.19 -8.97
CA GLY A 83 -9.17 5.41 -9.60
C GLY A 83 -9.54 4.18 -8.78
N MET A 84 -8.53 3.41 -8.33
CA MET A 84 -8.73 2.21 -7.50
C MET A 84 -9.41 2.53 -6.17
N ILE A 85 -8.99 3.61 -5.50
CA ILE A 85 -9.62 4.06 -4.25
C ILE A 85 -11.08 4.48 -4.51
N LYS A 86 -11.34 5.25 -5.58
CA LYS A 86 -12.70 5.66 -5.95
C LYS A 86 -13.61 4.48 -6.30
N ALA A 87 -13.07 3.44 -6.93
CA ALA A 87 -13.78 2.20 -7.26
C ALA A 87 -14.03 1.30 -6.03
N GLY A 88 -13.41 1.61 -4.90
CA GLY A 88 -13.49 0.79 -3.68
C GLY A 88 -12.65 -0.48 -3.75
N GLU A 89 -11.64 -0.54 -4.63
CA GLU A 89 -10.69 -1.65 -4.75
C GLU A 89 -9.62 -1.60 -3.66
N ALA A 90 -9.31 -0.40 -3.17
CA ALA A 90 -8.45 -0.16 -2.02
C ALA A 90 -9.01 0.94 -1.12
N ASP A 91 -8.57 0.98 0.13
CA ASP A 91 -9.03 1.94 1.14
C ASP A 91 -8.03 3.10 1.33
N THR A 92 -6.74 2.83 1.08
CA THR A 92 -5.66 3.83 1.06
C THR A 92 -4.49 3.34 0.22
N MET A 93 -3.49 4.18 0.05
CA MET A 93 -2.12 3.85 -0.33
C MET A 93 -1.17 4.12 0.83
#